data_AF-C4GFH2-F1
#
_entry.id   AF-C4GFH2-F1
#
_cell.length_a   1.000
_cell.length_b   1.000
_cell.length_c   1.000
_cell.angle_alpha   90.00
_cell.angle_beta   90.00
_cell.angle_gamma   90.00
#
_symmetry.space_group_name_H-M   'P 1'
#
loop_
_entity.id
_entity.type
_entity.pdbx_description
1 polymer ?
#
loop_
_entity_poly.entity_id
_entity_poly.type
_entity_poly.pdbx_seq_one_letter_code
_entity_poly.pdbx_strand_id
1 'polypeptide(L)'
;MPKFLNTSATSYYLEELIKQAKERLWLISPYLKFSDRIKELLEDKNRMKIDIRIVYGKSELQPAEANWLKTLDYVRTSYCANLHAKCYISEGACIITSLNLYEFSQINNNEMGILLIRRDDATTYKEAYDEAQRIIRISEEVKISLDVVEKTEEFAEESSDKQYNHLTAAKLAEKWGIDTAECNKRLCAAGLQELQGKSYHLTEKGKTVGGIVKKGKFGYFIVYPEDLTL
;
A
#
# COMPACT_ATOMS: atom_id res chain seq x y z
N MET A 1 16.98 -23.28 -17.18
CA MET A 1 17.39 -23.33 -15.75
C MET A 1 17.18 -21.95 -15.17
N PRO A 2 16.54 -21.85 -13.99
CA PRO A 2 16.25 -20.57 -13.36
C PRO A 2 17.53 -19.78 -13.07
N LYS A 3 17.47 -18.46 -13.27
CA LYS A 3 18.58 -17.55 -12.98
C LYS A 3 18.35 -16.86 -11.65
N PHE A 4 19.31 -16.99 -10.72
CA PHE A 4 19.29 -16.24 -9.46
C PHE A 4 19.51 -14.74 -9.71
N LEU A 5 18.77 -13.91 -8.97
CA LEU A 5 18.82 -12.46 -9.00
C LEU A 5 19.10 -11.91 -7.60
N ASN A 6 20.07 -11.01 -7.49
CA ASN A 6 20.22 -10.11 -6.34
C ASN A 6 19.39 -8.82 -6.57
N THR A 7 19.49 -7.83 -5.68
CA THR A 7 18.76 -6.55 -5.81
C THR A 7 18.93 -5.90 -7.17
N SER A 8 20.17 -5.62 -7.59
CA SER A 8 20.46 -4.91 -8.84
C SER A 8 20.00 -5.71 -10.06
N ALA A 9 20.21 -7.03 -10.06
CA ALA A 9 19.74 -7.90 -11.13
C ALA A 9 18.21 -7.93 -11.20
N THR A 10 17.53 -7.96 -10.06
CA THR A 10 16.05 -7.95 -10.01
C THR A 10 15.49 -6.67 -10.61
N SER A 11 16.03 -5.50 -10.25
CA SER A 11 15.60 -4.21 -10.83
C SER A 11 15.86 -4.16 -12.34
N TYR A 12 17.04 -4.58 -12.78
CA TYR A 12 17.38 -4.64 -14.20
C TYR A 12 16.43 -5.55 -14.98
N TYR A 13 16.22 -6.78 -14.50
CA TYR A 13 15.36 -7.74 -15.20
C TYR A 13 13.88 -7.37 -15.12
N LEU A 14 13.44 -6.63 -14.11
CA LEU A 14 12.09 -6.06 -14.07
C LEU A 14 11.88 -5.05 -15.21
N GLU A 15 12.83 -4.13 -15.42
CA GLU A 15 12.75 -3.21 -16.57
C GLU A 15 12.73 -3.96 -17.91
N GLU A 16 13.61 -4.94 -18.06
CA GLU A 16 13.67 -5.75 -19.29
C GLU A 16 12.40 -6.57 -19.51
N LEU A 17 11.81 -7.12 -18.44
CA LEU A 17 10.54 -7.83 -18.49
C LEU A 17 9.43 -6.94 -19.05
N ILE A 18 9.34 -5.70 -18.57
CA ILE A 18 8.33 -4.73 -19.03
C ILE A 18 8.61 -4.36 -20.50
N LYS A 19 9.86 -4.02 -20.86
CA LYS A 19 10.25 -3.66 -22.24
C LYS A 19 9.97 -4.78 -23.23
N GLN A 20 10.19 -6.03 -22.85
CA GLN A 20 10.06 -7.19 -23.74
C GLN A 20 8.63 -7.71 -23.85
N ALA A 21 7.72 -7.31 -22.97
CA ALA A 21 6.31 -7.71 -23.04
C ALA A 21 5.65 -7.24 -24.35
N LYS A 22 4.99 -8.17 -25.04
CA LYS A 22 4.32 -7.99 -26.34
C LYS A 22 2.85 -8.40 -26.35
N GLU A 23 2.41 -9.20 -25.37
CA GLU A 23 1.03 -9.64 -25.28
C GLU A 23 0.42 -9.25 -23.94
N ARG A 24 1.14 -9.53 -22.85
CA ARG A 24 0.65 -9.31 -21.49
C ARG A 24 1.75 -8.97 -20.51
N LEU A 25 1.37 -8.25 -19.46
CA LEU A 25 2.23 -8.00 -18.32
C LEU A 25 1.40 -8.01 -17.04
N TRP A 26 1.76 -8.86 -16.08
CA TRP A 26 1.16 -8.92 -14.77
C TRP A 26 2.17 -8.48 -13.72
N LEU A 27 1.78 -7.50 -12.92
CA LEU A 27 2.56 -6.94 -11.84
C LEU A 27 1.82 -7.18 -10.52
N ILE A 28 2.25 -8.19 -9.77
CA ILE A 28 1.64 -8.57 -8.49
C ILE A 28 2.60 -8.18 -7.38
N SER A 29 2.20 -7.24 -6.52
CA SER A 29 3.01 -6.80 -5.39
C SER A 29 2.13 -6.17 -4.31
N PRO A 30 2.30 -6.48 -3.01
CA PRO A 30 1.45 -5.91 -1.96
C PRO A 30 1.53 -4.38 -1.86
N TYR A 31 2.67 -3.81 -2.24
CA TYR A 31 2.94 -2.38 -2.21
C TYR A 31 3.26 -1.87 -3.62
N LEU A 32 2.61 -0.78 -4.01
CA LEU A 32 2.84 -0.09 -5.27
C LEU A 32 3.43 1.29 -4.98
N LYS A 33 4.57 1.57 -5.60
CA LYS A 33 5.15 2.91 -5.78
C LYS A 33 6.11 2.86 -6.97
N PHE A 34 5.58 3.19 -8.13
CA PHE A 34 6.34 3.13 -9.37
C PHE A 34 7.38 4.24 -9.43
N SER A 35 8.62 3.90 -9.79
CA SER A 35 9.59 4.91 -10.21
C SER A 35 9.17 5.51 -11.54
N ASP A 36 9.62 6.73 -11.84
CA ASP A 36 9.30 7.41 -13.10
C ASP A 36 9.69 6.56 -14.31
N ARG A 37 10.82 5.85 -14.21
CA ARG A 37 11.26 4.89 -15.22
C ARG A 37 10.24 3.79 -15.51
N ILE A 38 9.63 3.21 -14.47
CA ILE A 38 8.61 2.17 -14.65
C ILE A 38 7.32 2.77 -15.20
N LYS A 39 6.95 3.99 -14.79
CA LYS A 39 5.78 4.70 -15.34
C LYS A 39 5.91 4.94 -16.84
N GLU A 40 7.05 5.46 -17.29
CA GLU A 40 7.34 5.65 -18.73
C GLU A 40 7.21 4.35 -19.52
N LEU A 41 7.75 3.25 -18.98
CA LEU A 41 7.66 1.93 -19.64
C LEU A 41 6.21 1.43 -19.70
N LEU A 42 5.42 1.62 -18.65
CA LEU A 42 4.01 1.23 -18.63
C LEU A 42 3.16 2.08 -19.58
N GLU A 43 3.42 3.39 -19.67
CA GLU A 43 2.78 4.28 -20.66
C GLU A 43 3.10 3.86 -22.10
N ASP A 44 4.35 3.48 -22.37
CA ASP A 44 4.74 2.97 -23.68
C ASP A 44 4.01 1.67 -24.03
N LYS A 45 3.94 0.74 -23.08
CA LYS A 45 3.19 -0.52 -23.25
C LYS A 45 1.69 -0.30 -23.39
N ASN A 46 1.14 0.70 -22.71
CA ASN A 46 -0.24 1.13 -22.88
C ASN A 46 -0.50 1.65 -24.31
N ARG A 47 0.40 2.48 -24.87
CA ARG A 47 0.31 2.92 -26.29
C ARG A 47 0.38 1.75 -27.27
N MET A 48 1.15 0.72 -26.94
CA MET A 48 1.22 -0.55 -27.68
C MET A 48 0.02 -1.47 -27.46
N LYS A 49 -0.95 -1.08 -26.61
CA LYS A 49 -2.18 -1.83 -26.32
C LYS A 49 -1.95 -3.20 -25.67
N ILE A 50 -0.86 -3.33 -24.89
CA ILE A 50 -0.54 -4.56 -24.14
C ILE A 50 -1.52 -4.72 -22.96
N ASP A 51 -2.05 -5.93 -22.71
CA ASP A 51 -2.90 -6.20 -21.54
C ASP A 51 -2.05 -6.19 -20.27
N ILE A 52 -2.14 -5.10 -19.49
CA ILE A 52 -1.39 -4.94 -18.26
C ILE A 52 -2.34 -5.10 -17.07
N ARG A 53 -1.98 -5.98 -16.13
CA ARG A 53 -2.73 -6.19 -14.88
C ARG A 53 -1.85 -5.95 -13.68
N ILE A 54 -2.30 -5.07 -12.79
CA ILE A 54 -1.58 -4.70 -11.58
C ILE A 54 -2.42 -5.12 -10.38
N VAL A 55 -1.87 -6.01 -9.54
CA VAL A 55 -2.55 -6.49 -8.33
C VAL A 55 -1.80 -6.02 -7.09
N TYR A 56 -2.52 -5.37 -6.17
CA TYR A 56 -1.98 -4.86 -4.90
C TYR A 56 -2.82 -5.30 -3.71
N GLY A 57 -2.30 -5.17 -2.48
CA GLY A 57 -3.03 -5.67 -1.30
C GLY A 57 -2.84 -4.92 0.02
N LYS A 58 -1.84 -4.05 0.14
CA LYS A 58 -1.59 -3.32 1.40
C LYS A 58 -1.44 -1.82 1.25
N SER A 59 -1.12 -1.32 0.05
CA SER A 59 -1.04 0.13 -0.19
C SER A 59 -2.40 0.67 -0.60
N GLU A 60 -2.87 1.70 0.08
CA GLU A 60 -3.79 2.64 -0.55
C GLU A 60 -2.99 3.33 -1.67
N LEU A 61 -3.48 3.23 -2.91
CA LEU A 61 -2.90 3.98 -4.02
C LEU A 61 -3.03 5.46 -3.69
N GLN A 62 -1.91 6.19 -3.78
CA GLN A 62 -1.97 7.65 -3.62
C GLN A 62 -2.90 8.22 -4.70
N PRO A 63 -3.71 9.26 -4.42
CA PRO A 63 -4.66 9.79 -5.39
C PRO A 63 -4.01 10.14 -6.75
N ALA A 64 -2.78 10.66 -6.73
CA ALA A 64 -2.02 10.93 -7.95
C ALA A 64 -1.67 9.67 -8.75
N GLU A 65 -1.24 8.59 -8.08
CA GLU A 65 -0.96 7.30 -8.75
C GLU A 65 -2.24 6.63 -9.25
N ALA A 66 -3.32 6.68 -8.47
CA ALA A 66 -4.61 6.18 -8.88
C ALA A 66 -5.11 6.92 -10.14
N ASN A 67 -5.06 8.25 -10.14
CA ASN A 67 -5.47 9.06 -11.28
C ASN A 67 -4.59 8.82 -12.51
N TRP A 68 -3.29 8.66 -12.35
CA TRP A 68 -2.40 8.29 -13.45
C TRP A 68 -2.73 6.90 -14.02
N LEU A 69 -2.97 5.90 -13.16
CA LEU A 69 -3.37 4.56 -13.63
C LEU A 69 -4.71 4.60 -14.39
N LYS A 70 -5.64 5.51 -14.03
CA LYS A 70 -6.89 5.72 -14.79
C LYS A 70 -6.68 6.20 -16.22
N THR A 71 -5.58 6.91 -16.51
CA THR A 71 -5.33 7.41 -17.87
C THR A 71 -4.80 6.34 -18.82
N LEU A 72 -4.58 5.12 -18.32
CA LEU A 72 -4.00 4.01 -19.07
C LEU A 72 -5.08 2.98 -19.42
N ASP A 73 -5.68 3.12 -20.60
CA ASP A 73 -6.82 2.30 -21.08
C ASP A 73 -6.57 0.78 -21.07
N TYR A 74 -5.31 0.35 -21.18
CA TYR A 74 -4.90 -1.05 -21.23
C TYR A 74 -4.26 -1.53 -19.92
N VAL A 75 -4.31 -0.72 -18.87
CA VAL A 75 -3.86 -1.09 -17.52
C VAL A 75 -5.08 -1.29 -16.62
N ARG A 76 -5.21 -2.48 -16.06
CA ARG A 76 -6.25 -2.78 -15.06
C ARG A 76 -5.61 -2.94 -13.69
N THR A 77 -6.26 -2.38 -12.68
CA THR A 77 -5.82 -2.47 -11.29
C THR A 77 -6.82 -3.30 -10.49
N SER A 78 -6.31 -4.15 -9.59
CA SER A 78 -7.14 -5.00 -8.75
C SER A 78 -6.57 -5.10 -7.35
N TYR A 79 -7.46 -5.16 -6.36
CA TYR A 79 -7.11 -5.30 -4.96
C TYR A 79 -7.27 -6.76 -4.53
N CYS A 80 -6.26 -7.31 -3.87
CA CYS A 80 -6.27 -8.65 -3.29
C CYS A 80 -6.00 -8.54 -1.79
N ALA A 81 -7.01 -8.85 -0.97
CA ALA A 81 -6.83 -8.96 0.47
C ALA A 81 -5.75 -9.99 0.80
N ASN A 82 -4.96 -9.72 1.85
CA ASN A 82 -3.89 -10.60 2.34
C ASN A 82 -2.78 -10.93 1.31
N LEU A 83 -2.60 -10.12 0.27
CA LEU A 83 -1.51 -10.30 -0.67
C LEU A 83 -0.15 -10.07 0.01
N HIS A 84 0.79 -10.98 -0.24
CA HIS A 84 2.21 -10.80 0.10
C HIS A 84 3.17 -11.28 -0.99
N ALA A 85 2.65 -12.02 -1.97
CA ALA A 85 3.41 -12.46 -3.13
C ALA A 85 3.95 -11.25 -3.90
N LYS A 86 5.20 -11.34 -4.37
CA LYS A 86 5.73 -10.43 -5.38
C LYS A 86 6.14 -11.26 -6.58
N CYS A 87 5.43 -11.03 -7.67
CA CYS A 87 5.61 -11.79 -8.89
C CYS A 87 5.33 -10.88 -10.09
N TYR A 88 6.24 -10.91 -11.06
CA TYR A 88 6.17 -10.11 -12.27
C TYR A 88 6.23 -11.04 -13.47
N ILE A 89 5.20 -11.06 -14.31
CA ILE A 89 5.05 -12.06 -15.36
C ILE A 89 4.71 -11.39 -16.70
N SER A 90 5.44 -11.74 -17.75
CA SER A 90 5.05 -11.49 -19.14
C SER A 90 4.76 -12.80 -19.87
N GLU A 91 4.41 -12.77 -21.15
CA GLU A 91 4.24 -14.00 -21.94
C GLU A 91 5.49 -14.86 -22.10
N GLY A 92 6.67 -14.27 -21.91
CA GLY A 92 7.97 -14.92 -22.14
C GLY A 92 8.79 -15.20 -20.89
N ALA A 93 8.54 -14.48 -19.78
CA ALA A 93 9.35 -14.62 -18.57
C ALA A 93 8.56 -14.32 -17.28
N CYS A 94 9.07 -14.80 -16.15
CA CYS A 94 8.50 -14.61 -14.83
C CYS A 94 9.61 -14.33 -13.82
N ILE A 95 9.40 -13.34 -12.96
CA ILE A 95 10.26 -13.02 -11.82
C ILE A 95 9.48 -13.32 -10.54
N ILE A 96 10.06 -14.12 -9.66
CA ILE A 96 9.59 -14.31 -8.28
C ILE A 96 10.67 -13.74 -7.36
N THR A 97 10.29 -12.83 -6.48
CA THR A 97 11.28 -12.06 -5.70
C THR A 97 10.76 -11.60 -4.35
N SER A 98 11.66 -11.18 -3.46
CA SER A 98 11.35 -10.43 -2.25
C SER A 98 11.17 -8.92 -2.49
N LEU A 99 11.57 -8.41 -3.66
CA LEU A 99 11.49 -6.99 -4.02
C LEU A 99 10.04 -6.56 -4.29
N ASN A 100 9.55 -5.55 -3.58
CA ASN A 100 8.30 -4.86 -3.92
C ASN A 100 8.50 -3.87 -5.07
N LEU A 101 7.41 -3.42 -5.71
CA LEU A 101 7.43 -2.31 -6.68
C LEU A 101 7.56 -0.96 -5.96
N TYR A 102 8.59 -0.81 -5.12
CA TYR A 102 8.86 0.37 -4.30
C TYR A 102 10.29 0.84 -4.56
N GLU A 103 10.45 2.08 -5.01
CA GLU A 103 11.74 2.67 -5.39
C GLU A 103 12.82 2.57 -4.29
N PHE A 104 12.45 2.77 -3.03
CA PHE A 104 13.40 2.70 -1.91
C PHE A 104 13.97 1.29 -1.69
N SER A 105 13.19 0.24 -1.95
CA SER A 105 13.64 -1.15 -1.78
C SER A 105 14.70 -1.53 -2.80
N GLN A 106 14.69 -0.89 -3.98
CA GLN A 106 15.69 -1.14 -5.02
C GLN A 106 17.08 -0.60 -4.66
N ILE A 107 17.15 0.36 -3.73
CA ILE A 107 18.39 1.06 -3.36
C ILE A 107 18.90 0.61 -1.97
N ASN A 108 18.00 0.35 -1.02
CA ASN A 108 18.38 0.20 0.39
C ASN A 108 18.20 -1.23 0.93
N ASN A 109 17.57 -2.13 0.18
CA ASN A 109 17.32 -3.49 0.63
C ASN A 109 18.20 -4.52 -0.10
N ASN A 110 18.59 -5.55 0.62
CA ASN A 110 19.12 -6.77 0.03
C ASN A 110 17.96 -7.66 -0.35
N GLU A 111 17.74 -7.79 -1.66
CA GLU A 111 16.64 -8.54 -2.24
C GLU A 111 17.20 -9.75 -2.99
N MET A 112 16.38 -10.79 -3.04
CA MET A 112 16.68 -12.00 -3.80
C MET A 112 15.50 -12.37 -4.67
N GLY A 113 15.79 -13.02 -5.78
CA GLY A 113 14.75 -13.51 -6.67
C GLY A 113 15.29 -14.53 -7.65
N ILE A 114 14.38 -15.04 -8.46
CA ILE A 114 14.68 -15.90 -9.57
C ILE A 114 13.96 -15.40 -10.82
N LEU A 115 14.65 -15.48 -11.95
CA LEU A 115 14.09 -15.31 -13.27
C LEU A 115 13.84 -16.68 -13.89
N LEU A 116 12.62 -16.89 -14.37
CA LEU A 116 12.19 -18.04 -15.13
C LEU A 116 11.93 -17.60 -16.57
N ILE A 117 12.56 -18.27 -17.54
CA ILE A 117 12.29 -18.05 -18.96
C ILE A 117 11.33 -19.12 -19.43
N ARG A 118 10.17 -18.76 -19.99
CA ARG A 118 9.12 -19.72 -20.36
C ARG A 118 9.63 -20.86 -21.26
N ARG A 119 10.52 -20.54 -22.19
CA ARG A 119 11.10 -21.53 -23.12
C ARG A 119 12.01 -22.54 -22.39
N ASP A 120 12.76 -22.08 -21.40
CA ASP A 120 13.85 -22.84 -20.77
C ASP A 120 13.43 -23.44 -19.41
N ASP A 121 12.35 -22.94 -18.80
CA ASP A 121 11.83 -23.28 -17.47
C ASP A 121 10.29 -23.51 -17.51
N ALA A 122 9.81 -24.17 -18.56
CA ALA A 122 8.39 -24.23 -18.93
C ALA A 122 7.45 -24.69 -17.80
N THR A 123 7.81 -25.75 -17.06
CA THR A 123 6.97 -26.30 -15.99
C THR A 123 6.78 -25.31 -14.85
N THR A 124 7.89 -24.79 -14.29
CA THR A 124 7.85 -23.83 -13.18
C THR A 124 7.24 -22.50 -13.59
N TYR A 125 7.50 -22.02 -14.82
CA TYR A 125 6.81 -20.85 -15.35
C TYR A 125 5.29 -21.06 -15.40
N LYS A 126 4.83 -22.23 -15.85
CA LYS A 126 3.39 -22.54 -15.94
C LYS A 126 2.75 -22.56 -14.55
N GLU A 127 3.37 -23.19 -13.58
CA GLU A 127 2.86 -23.22 -12.19
C GLU A 127 2.77 -21.81 -11.59
N ALA A 128 3.80 -20.99 -11.77
CA ALA A 128 3.80 -19.60 -11.34
C ALA A 128 2.71 -18.77 -12.05
N TYR A 129 2.53 -18.99 -13.36
CA TYR A 129 1.48 -18.35 -14.16
C TYR A 129 0.08 -18.73 -13.67
N ASP A 130 -0.18 -20.02 -13.43
CA ASP A 130 -1.48 -20.52 -12.99
C ASP A 130 -1.85 -19.94 -11.62
N GLU A 131 -0.88 -19.83 -10.70
CA GLU A 131 -1.10 -19.20 -9.39
C GLU A 131 -1.28 -17.68 -9.47
N ALA A 132 -0.50 -16.98 -10.30
CA ALA A 132 -0.70 -15.56 -10.57
C ALA A 132 -2.09 -15.29 -11.16
N GLN A 133 -2.55 -16.15 -12.07
CA GLN A 133 -3.88 -16.06 -12.64
C GLN A 133 -4.96 -16.33 -11.57
N ARG A 134 -4.74 -17.27 -10.66
CA ARG A 134 -5.63 -17.50 -9.50
C ARG A 134 -5.74 -16.24 -8.65
N ILE A 135 -4.62 -15.61 -8.29
CA ILE A 135 -4.59 -14.35 -7.54
C ILE A 135 -5.41 -13.27 -8.26
N ILE A 136 -5.20 -13.08 -9.56
CA ILE A 136 -5.96 -12.10 -10.35
C ILE A 136 -7.47 -12.40 -10.33
N ARG A 137 -7.88 -13.67 -10.45
CA ARG A 137 -9.31 -14.05 -10.43
C ARG A 137 -10.00 -13.79 -9.09
N ILE A 138 -9.29 -13.95 -7.98
CA ILE A 138 -9.84 -13.69 -6.64
C ILE A 138 -9.70 -12.22 -6.21
N SER A 139 -9.05 -11.40 -7.05
CA SER A 139 -8.88 -9.97 -6.77
C SER A 139 -10.12 -9.20 -7.21
N GLU A 140 -10.46 -8.19 -6.43
CA GLU A 140 -11.55 -7.26 -6.75
C GLU A 140 -11.01 -6.22 -7.73
N GLU A 141 -11.58 -6.17 -8.94
CA GLU A 141 -11.23 -5.13 -9.90
C GLU A 141 -11.65 -3.78 -9.34
N VAL A 142 -10.66 -2.91 -9.11
CA VAL A 142 -10.94 -1.54 -8.71
C VAL A 142 -11.23 -0.81 -10.00
N LYS A 143 -12.50 -0.81 -10.40
CA LYS A 143 -12.98 0.22 -11.32
C LYS A 143 -12.77 1.52 -10.60
N ILE A 144 -11.72 2.24 -10.96
CA ILE A 144 -11.45 3.54 -10.36
C ILE A 144 -12.44 4.53 -10.98
N SER A 145 -13.72 4.37 -10.67
CA SER A 145 -14.80 5.25 -11.08
C SER A 145 -14.45 6.68 -10.66
N LEU A 146 -14.85 7.63 -11.49
CA LEU A 146 -14.80 9.06 -11.23
C LEU A 146 -15.80 9.50 -10.15
N ASP A 147 -16.21 8.59 -9.29
CA ASP A 147 -16.72 8.90 -7.98
C ASP A 147 -15.51 9.19 -7.07
N VAL A 148 -14.85 10.31 -7.35
CA VAL A 148 -14.71 11.28 -6.27
C VAL A 148 -16.14 11.70 -5.96
N VAL A 149 -16.86 10.83 -5.25
CA VAL A 149 -17.91 11.29 -4.37
C VAL A 149 -17.10 12.13 -3.40
N GLU A 150 -17.10 13.44 -3.67
CA GLU A 150 -17.47 14.37 -2.62
C GLU A 150 -18.47 13.61 -1.75
N LYS A 151 -18.00 13.02 -0.64
CA LYS A 151 -18.88 12.83 0.50
C LYS A 151 -19.09 14.23 1.08
N THR A 152 -19.65 15.13 0.27
CA THR A 152 -20.67 16.06 0.71
C THR A 152 -21.74 15.17 1.32
N GLU A 153 -21.68 15.09 2.64
CA GLU A 153 -22.82 15.47 3.45
C GLU A 153 -24.18 15.06 2.85
N GLU A 154 -24.56 13.79 3.00
CA GLU A 154 -25.95 13.51 3.32
C GLU A 154 -26.06 13.36 4.83
N PHE A 155 -26.37 14.52 5.41
CA PHE A 155 -27.16 14.68 6.62
C PHE A 155 -28.25 13.61 6.69
N ALA A 156 -27.99 12.54 7.43
CA ALA A 156 -29.00 12.08 8.36
C ALA A 156 -28.90 13.02 9.56
N GLU A 157 -29.80 14.00 9.60
CA GLU A 157 -30.13 14.74 10.80
C GLU A 157 -30.59 13.74 11.88
N GLU A 158 -29.65 13.23 12.66
CA GLU A 158 -29.86 13.08 14.09
C GLU A 158 -28.96 14.10 14.79
N SER A 159 -29.62 15.19 15.14
CA SER A 159 -29.16 16.27 15.99
C SER A 159 -28.43 15.75 17.26
N SER A 160 -27.11 15.90 17.28
CA SER A 160 -26.40 16.47 18.44
C SER A 160 -24.99 16.87 18.05
N ASP A 161 -24.71 18.18 18.15
CA ASP A 161 -23.39 18.80 18.17
C ASP A 161 -22.31 17.90 18.79
N LYS A 162 -21.17 17.75 18.09
CA LYS A 162 -19.84 18.14 18.60
C LYS A 162 -18.73 17.84 17.59
N GLN A 163 -18.27 18.92 16.96
CA GLN A 163 -17.04 19.02 16.21
C GLN A 163 -15.84 18.89 17.16
N TYR A 164 -15.22 17.71 17.23
CA TYR A 164 -13.97 17.53 17.96
C TYR A 164 -12.78 17.50 17.00
N ASN A 165 -12.02 18.59 16.98
CA ASN A 165 -10.66 18.60 16.46
C ASN A 165 -9.81 17.64 17.30
N HIS A 166 -9.45 16.47 16.77
CA HIS A 166 -8.66 15.51 17.53
C HIS A 166 -7.15 15.85 17.45
N LEU A 167 -6.51 16.06 18.61
CA LEU A 167 -5.10 16.39 18.79
C LEU A 167 -4.27 15.15 19.16
N THR A 168 -3.02 15.11 18.72
CA THR A 168 -2.03 14.14 19.21
C THR A 168 -1.60 14.49 20.64
N ALA A 169 -1.04 13.52 21.38
CA ALA A 169 -0.48 13.77 22.70
C ALA A 169 0.56 14.92 22.71
N ALA A 170 1.32 15.07 21.62
CA ALA A 170 2.27 16.18 21.47
C ALA A 170 1.57 17.56 21.35
N LYS A 171 0.48 17.64 20.59
CA LYS A 171 -0.31 18.88 20.45
C LYS A 171 -1.12 19.21 21.71
N LEU A 172 -1.61 18.19 22.42
CA LEU A 172 -2.21 18.38 23.74
C LEU A 172 -1.19 18.88 24.76
N ALA A 173 0.05 18.36 24.72
CA ALA A 173 1.13 18.81 25.58
C ALA A 173 1.46 20.28 25.35
N GLU A 174 1.55 20.70 24.08
CA GLU A 174 1.75 22.09 23.67
C GLU A 174 0.62 23.00 24.20
N LYS A 175 -0.64 22.55 24.08
CA LYS A 175 -1.81 23.29 24.58
C LYS A 175 -1.83 23.40 26.11
N TRP A 176 -1.40 22.37 26.82
CA TRP A 176 -1.32 22.37 28.28
C TRP A 176 -0.03 22.99 28.82
N GLY A 177 0.87 23.45 27.96
CA GLY A 177 2.15 24.04 28.36
C GLY A 177 3.08 23.06 29.08
N ILE A 178 2.97 21.77 28.79
CA ILE A 178 3.78 20.70 29.40
C ILE A 178 4.57 19.94 28.33
N ASP A 179 5.55 19.16 28.75
CA ASP A 179 6.25 18.26 27.82
C ASP A 179 5.38 17.04 27.43
N THR A 180 5.73 16.44 26.29
CA THR A 180 4.97 15.29 25.75
C THR A 180 5.07 14.04 26.62
N ALA A 181 6.14 13.85 27.38
CA ALA A 181 6.28 12.69 28.27
C ALA A 181 5.34 12.82 29.47
N GLU A 182 5.23 14.03 30.04
CA GLU A 182 4.33 14.38 31.12
C GLU A 182 2.86 14.31 30.68
N CYS A 183 2.55 14.76 29.47
CA CYS A 183 1.21 14.58 28.88
C CYS A 183 0.81 13.11 28.80
N ASN A 184 1.70 12.24 28.29
CA ASN A 184 1.43 10.80 28.22
C ASN A 184 1.28 10.17 29.61
N LYS A 185 2.05 10.61 30.62
CA LYS A 185 1.88 10.15 32.01
C LYS A 185 0.52 10.53 32.56
N ARG A 186 0.04 11.75 32.33
CA ARG A 186 -1.28 12.20 32.78
C ARG A 186 -2.42 11.42 32.12
N LEU A 187 -2.31 11.18 30.81
CA LEU A 187 -3.27 10.34 30.07
C LEU A 187 -3.30 8.90 30.61
N CYS A 188 -2.14 8.34 30.98
CA CYS A 188 -2.06 7.04 31.64
C CYS A 188 -2.63 7.05 33.06
N ALA A 189 -2.31 8.07 33.87
CA ALA A 189 -2.80 8.21 35.24
C ALA A 189 -4.33 8.40 35.29
N ALA A 190 -4.89 9.09 34.30
CA ALA A 190 -6.33 9.23 34.10
C ALA A 190 -7.00 7.95 33.58
N GLY A 191 -6.21 6.93 33.22
CA GLY A 191 -6.67 5.64 32.70
C GLY A 191 -7.21 5.72 31.28
N LEU A 192 -6.85 6.75 30.50
CA LEU A 192 -7.33 6.93 29.11
C LEU A 192 -6.49 6.14 28.11
N GLN A 193 -5.23 5.89 28.43
CA GLN A 193 -4.32 5.04 27.67
C GLN A 193 -3.45 4.21 28.60
N GLU A 194 -2.90 3.13 28.09
CA GLU A 194 -1.98 2.24 28.81
C GLU A 194 -0.70 2.04 28.02
N LEU A 195 0.43 2.03 28.72
CA LEU A 195 1.72 1.70 28.12
C LEU A 195 1.87 0.17 28.09
N GLN A 196 1.85 -0.41 26.90
CA GLN A 196 2.16 -1.83 26.69
C GLN A 196 3.50 -1.92 25.94
N GLY A 197 4.55 -2.33 26.67
CA GLY A 197 5.91 -2.40 26.13
C GLY A 197 6.46 -1.02 25.75
N LYS A 198 6.55 -0.74 24.44
CA LYS A 198 7.07 0.54 23.90
C LYS A 198 5.98 1.42 23.27
N SER A 199 4.71 0.99 23.29
CA SER A 199 3.59 1.68 22.63
C SER A 199 2.44 1.96 23.59
N TYR A 200 1.72 3.06 23.34
CA TYR A 200 0.52 3.42 24.08
C TYR A 200 -0.73 2.85 23.39
N HIS A 201 -1.62 2.26 24.18
CA HIS A 201 -2.87 1.66 23.73
C HIS A 201 -4.06 2.39 24.37
N LEU A 202 -5.09 2.67 23.57
CA LEU A 202 -6.29 3.36 24.02
C LEU A 202 -7.16 2.42 24.87
N THR A 203 -7.57 2.85 26.06
CA THR A 203 -8.48 2.09 26.92
C THR A 203 -9.94 2.34 26.58
N GLU A 204 -10.86 1.54 27.13
CA GLU A 204 -12.30 1.79 27.01
C GLU A 204 -12.70 3.16 27.59
N LYS A 205 -12.08 3.57 28.71
CA LYS A 205 -12.28 4.91 29.28
C LYS A 205 -11.76 6.00 28.33
N GLY A 206 -10.63 5.77 27.66
CA GLY A 206 -10.12 6.63 26.60
C GLY A 206 -11.09 6.80 25.44
N LYS A 207 -11.78 5.73 25.01
CA LYS A 207 -12.82 5.81 23.96
C LYS A 207 -14.02 6.63 24.40
N THR A 208 -14.46 6.50 25.66
CA THR A 208 -15.63 7.24 26.18
C THR A 208 -15.42 8.76 26.22
N VAL A 209 -14.17 9.21 26.32
CA VAL A 209 -13.81 10.65 26.26
C VAL A 209 -13.44 11.11 24.85
N GLY A 210 -13.78 10.32 23.81
CA GLY A 210 -13.54 10.66 22.42
C GLY A 210 -12.12 10.36 21.93
N GLY A 211 -11.34 9.56 22.64
CA GLY A 211 -10.05 9.07 22.14
C GLY A 211 -10.23 8.16 20.93
N ILE A 212 -9.39 8.35 19.90
CA ILE A 212 -9.40 7.55 18.68
C ILE A 212 -7.98 7.12 18.34
N VAL A 213 -7.82 5.88 17.86
CA VAL A 213 -6.55 5.39 17.33
C VAL A 213 -6.46 5.74 15.84
N LYS A 214 -5.42 6.49 15.45
CA LYS A 214 -5.11 6.82 14.06
C LYS A 214 -3.82 6.11 13.61
N LYS A 215 -3.75 5.80 12.32
CA LYS A 215 -2.57 5.19 11.69
C LYS A 215 -1.68 6.27 11.10
N GLY A 216 -0.42 6.32 11.53
CA GLY A 216 0.59 7.26 11.05
C GLY A 216 1.76 6.59 10.35
N LYS A 217 2.69 7.41 9.86
CA LYS A 217 3.91 6.98 9.16
C LYS A 217 4.81 6.03 9.99
N PHE A 218 4.73 6.11 11.32
CA PHE A 218 5.57 5.35 12.26
C PHE A 218 4.79 4.31 13.10
N GLY A 219 3.51 4.06 12.79
CA GLY A 219 2.66 3.12 13.53
C GLY A 219 1.33 3.74 13.97
N TYR A 220 0.62 3.03 14.84
CA TYR A 220 -0.62 3.52 15.43
C TYR A 220 -0.32 4.53 16.54
N PHE A 221 -1.10 5.60 16.60
CA PHE A 221 -1.01 6.62 17.63
C PHE A 221 -2.41 7.05 18.06
N ILE A 222 -2.52 7.51 19.30
CA ILE A 222 -3.79 7.92 19.88
C ILE A 222 -3.95 9.43 19.70
N VAL A 223 -5.15 9.84 19.33
CA VAL A 223 -5.58 11.24 19.33
C VAL A 223 -6.77 11.41 20.25
N TYR A 224 -6.88 12.58 20.85
CA TYR A 224 -7.96 12.94 21.77
C TYR A 224 -8.59 14.25 21.36
N PRO A 225 -9.84 14.53 21.77
CA PRO A 225 -10.49 15.80 21.50
C PRO A 225 -9.67 16.99 22.02
N GLU A 226 -9.72 18.09 21.30
CA GLU A 226 -9.03 19.33 21.65
C GLU A 226 -9.53 19.94 22.98
N ASP A 227 -10.77 19.68 23.36
CA ASP A 227 -11.39 20.08 24.62
C ASP A 227 -11.19 19.07 25.75
N LEU A 228 -10.36 18.03 25.54
CA LEU A 228 -10.02 17.08 26.59
C LEU A 228 -9.47 17.83 27.82
N THR A 229 -10.08 17.58 28.96
CA THR A 229 -9.68 18.11 30.27
C THR A 229 -9.34 16.92 31.18
N LEU A 230 -8.20 17.04 31.88
CA LEU A 230 -7.64 16.05 32.79
C LEU A 230 -7.44 16.63 34.18
#